data_AF-A0A970KH62-F1
#
_entry.id   AF-A0A970KH62-F1
#
_cell.length_a   1.000
_cell.length_b   1.000
_cell.length_c   1.000
_cell.angle_alpha   90.00
_cell.angle_beta   90.00
_cell.angle_gamma   90.00
#
_symmetry.space_group_name_H-M   'P 1'
#
loop_
_entity.id
_entity.type
_entity.pdbx_description
1 polymer ?
#
loop_
_entity_poly.entity_id
_entity_poly.type
_entity_poly.pdbx_seq_one_letter_code
_entity_poly.pdbx_strand_id
1 'polypeptide(L)'
;MFDWIKPYSEQFNDFWSKLNKRARIVIITIVLTLVIGLISIIIWSSSSPYQILFNNLAPVDANSIIQKLEEEGISYRLADNGRTILVPAEYVYKTRLLMAGEGLPTQGVVGFEIFDQSSFGTTDFERKVNFYRALSGELSRTIQTMNNVEFARVQISAPEESIFIEEDKPAQASVLLKIKPGRTLSAGQVQAISNLVASSVQGLKTENVTIVDTTGNLLTPVFQEEALLNSQLAMKQFEIERQFAEGLKQDLRILLTRVLGSNNFTLQVNARLNFDQRQVESKEYYPVIDEEGIIRSQQEYLESYQGVNPGSGGVPGTSSNIPQYQLVENELYGQYENTERITNYEINEKIERHIYAPGKVEHISVAVVVNDLIDETTLDKIEEIVKASIGYDSMRGDIVAITSLAFDRSLEEEYARLESAAYQAERTRMYLYSGLIIFVLLTLVILTISLKRSVQTASEEIIPGKAVDFIIGDEEEMSSITEELTEEERQRIQLRDAIAKAVSEQPAEVAQLLKSWLLDE
;
A
#
# COMPACT_ATOMS: atom_id res chain seq x y z
N MET A 1 -49.22 58.70 34.35
CA MET A 1 -47.82 58.32 34.06
C MET A 1 -47.18 59.14 32.92
N PHE A 2 -47.75 60.29 32.52
CA PHE A 2 -47.17 61.16 31.48
C PHE A 2 -47.32 62.66 31.81
N ASP A 3 -47.40 63.04 33.09
CA ASP A 3 -47.49 64.47 33.47
C ASP A 3 -46.18 65.23 33.27
N TRP A 4 -45.05 64.54 33.12
CA TRP A 4 -43.76 65.14 32.80
C TRP A 4 -43.65 65.60 31.33
N ILE A 5 -44.53 65.11 30.43
CA ILE A 5 -44.49 65.43 28.98
C ILE A 5 -45.28 66.71 28.65
N LYS A 6 -46.27 67.06 29.48
CA LYS A 6 -47.10 68.28 29.30
C LYS A 6 -46.27 69.56 29.09
N PRO A 7 -45.27 69.90 29.94
CA PRO A 7 -44.48 71.11 29.74
C PRO A 7 -43.66 71.08 28.43
N TYR A 8 -43.17 69.91 28.00
CA TYR A 8 -42.47 69.77 26.72
C TYR A 8 -43.41 69.90 25.52
N SER A 9 -44.66 69.45 25.63
CA SER A 9 -45.67 69.61 24.57
C SER A 9 -46.11 71.07 24.39
N GLU A 10 -46.19 71.83 25.48
CA GLU A 10 -46.53 73.25 25.46
C GLU A 10 -45.37 74.11 24.93
N GLN A 11 -44.14 73.82 25.35
CA GLN A 11 -42.92 74.44 24.80
C GLN A 11 -42.73 74.12 23.32
N PHE A 12 -43.06 72.88 22.89
CA PHE A 12 -43.02 72.48 21.49
C PHE A 12 -44.09 73.22 20.67
N ASN A 13 -45.32 73.35 21.16
CA ASN A 13 -46.37 74.10 20.46
C ASN A 13 -46.07 75.60 20.35
N ASP A 14 -45.52 76.22 21.41
CA ASP A 14 -45.11 77.62 21.38
C ASP A 14 -43.95 77.84 20.40
N PHE A 15 -42.92 76.98 20.42
CA PHE A 15 -41.83 76.99 19.45
C PHE A 15 -42.32 76.75 18.02
N TRP A 16 -43.25 75.80 17.82
CA TRP A 16 -43.83 75.47 16.53
C TRP A 16 -44.69 76.61 15.96
N SER A 17 -45.44 77.30 16.81
CA SER A 17 -46.30 78.43 16.44
C SER A 17 -45.50 79.69 16.04
N LYS A 18 -44.32 79.90 16.65
CA LYS A 18 -43.39 81.00 16.36
C LYS A 18 -42.55 80.80 15.09
N LEU A 19 -42.52 79.59 14.54
CA LEU A 19 -41.78 79.27 13.32
C LEU A 19 -42.55 79.70 12.05
N ASN A 20 -41.84 80.38 11.16
CA ASN A 20 -42.34 80.79 9.85
C ASN A 20 -42.78 79.56 9.02
N LYS A 21 -43.81 79.69 8.16
CA LYS A 21 -44.39 78.56 7.39
C LYS A 21 -43.35 77.75 6.62
N ARG A 22 -42.30 78.41 6.11
CA ARG A 22 -41.16 77.76 5.43
C ARG A 22 -40.32 76.90 6.36
N ALA A 23 -40.03 77.37 7.59
CA ALA A 23 -39.24 76.61 8.57
C ALA A 23 -39.99 75.37 9.06
N ARG A 24 -41.32 75.46 9.20
CA ARG A 24 -42.18 74.33 9.58
C ARG A 24 -42.17 73.22 8.51
N ILE A 25 -42.22 73.60 7.23
CA ILE A 25 -42.13 72.65 6.11
C ILE A 25 -40.77 71.94 6.11
N VAL A 26 -39.67 72.68 6.33
CA VAL A 26 -38.30 72.12 6.38
C VAL A 26 -38.13 71.10 7.51
N ILE A 27 -38.64 71.39 8.71
CA ILE A 27 -38.54 70.45 9.85
C ILE A 27 -39.36 69.18 9.59
N ILE A 28 -40.58 69.31 9.04
CA ILE A 28 -41.40 68.13 8.67
C ILE A 28 -40.68 67.28 7.63
N THR A 29 -40.06 67.90 6.61
CA THR A 29 -39.32 67.16 5.58
C THR A 29 -38.12 66.43 6.18
N ILE A 30 -37.32 67.11 7.02
CA ILE A 30 -36.17 66.49 7.69
C ILE A 30 -36.59 65.26 8.52
N VAL A 31 -37.63 65.40 9.35
CA VAL A 31 -38.12 64.29 10.18
C VAL A 31 -38.63 63.15 9.31
N LEU A 32 -39.37 63.44 8.24
CA LEU A 32 -39.87 62.43 7.32
C LEU A 32 -38.71 61.68 6.61
N THR A 33 -37.69 62.40 6.15
CA THR A 33 -36.49 61.80 5.54
C THR A 33 -35.73 60.92 6.53
N LEU A 34 -35.64 61.34 7.80
CA LEU A 34 -34.95 60.60 8.85
C LEU A 34 -35.70 59.30 9.19
N VAL A 35 -37.03 59.35 9.28
CA VAL A 35 -37.88 58.16 9.50
C VAL A 35 -37.79 57.20 8.31
N ILE A 36 -37.86 57.70 7.07
CA ILE A 36 -37.70 56.87 5.87
C ILE A 36 -36.31 56.23 5.84
N GLY A 37 -35.26 56.99 6.14
CA GLY A 37 -33.88 56.49 6.21
C GLY A 37 -33.71 55.39 7.26
N LEU A 38 -34.29 55.55 8.45
CA LEU A 38 -34.24 54.55 9.51
C LEU A 38 -34.96 53.25 9.11
N ILE A 39 -36.14 53.37 8.50
CA ILE A 39 -36.90 52.21 8.00
C ILE A 39 -36.12 51.50 6.88
N SER A 40 -35.49 52.24 5.97
CA SER A 40 -34.65 51.68 4.91
C SER A 40 -33.44 50.90 5.48
N ILE A 41 -32.81 51.40 6.54
CA ILE A 41 -31.68 50.72 7.20
C ILE A 41 -32.13 49.43 7.89
N ILE A 42 -33.28 49.44 8.57
CA ILE A 42 -33.82 48.24 9.24
C ILE A 42 -34.17 47.16 8.21
N ILE A 43 -34.80 47.54 7.09
CA ILE A 43 -35.13 46.60 6.01
C ILE A 43 -33.85 46.05 5.39
N TRP A 44 -32.86 46.89 5.11
CA TRP A 44 -31.58 46.47 4.54
C TRP A 44 -30.80 45.52 5.46
N SER A 45 -30.80 45.78 6.77
CA SER A 45 -30.11 44.95 7.77
C SER A 45 -30.70 43.55 7.96
N SER A 46 -31.94 43.31 7.52
CA SER A 46 -32.63 42.01 7.67
C SER A 46 -32.27 40.97 6.59
N SER A 47 -31.47 41.34 5.59
CA SER A 47 -31.06 40.43 4.53
C SER A 47 -29.86 39.57 4.95
N SER A 48 -30.13 38.41 5.56
CA SER A 48 -29.08 37.42 5.83
C SER A 48 -28.47 36.94 4.50
N PRO A 49 -27.14 37.05 4.31
CA PRO A 49 -26.51 36.64 3.06
C PRO A 49 -26.60 35.12 2.91
N TYR A 50 -27.14 34.67 1.78
CA TYR A 50 -27.12 33.25 1.41
C TYR A 50 -25.74 32.88 0.87
N GLN A 51 -25.24 31.72 1.29
CA GLN A 51 -23.99 31.15 0.83
C GLN A 51 -24.22 29.77 0.25
N ILE A 52 -23.34 29.36 -0.67
CA ILE A 52 -23.41 28.06 -1.32
C ILE A 52 -23.14 26.96 -0.29
N LEU A 53 -24.13 26.11 -0.05
CA LEU A 53 -23.98 24.91 0.76
C LEU A 53 -23.20 23.86 -0.04
N PHE A 54 -23.75 23.50 -1.21
CA PHE A 54 -23.20 22.57 -2.18
C PHE A 54 -23.49 23.06 -3.61
N ASN A 55 -22.58 22.75 -4.54
CA ASN A 55 -22.71 23.05 -5.96
C ASN A 55 -22.57 21.76 -6.79
N ASN A 56 -22.99 21.82 -8.05
CA ASN A 56 -22.85 20.73 -9.02
C ASN A 56 -23.47 19.39 -8.59
N LEU A 57 -24.58 19.43 -7.84
CA LEU A 57 -25.25 18.24 -7.33
C LEU A 57 -25.95 17.46 -8.44
N ALA A 58 -26.00 16.13 -8.28
CA ALA A 58 -26.93 15.30 -9.03
C ALA A 58 -28.37 15.58 -8.57
N PRO A 59 -29.40 15.46 -9.44
CA PRO A 59 -30.79 15.73 -9.05
C PRO A 59 -31.27 14.93 -7.83
N VAL A 60 -30.79 13.69 -7.69
CA VAL A 60 -31.11 12.80 -6.56
C VAL A 60 -30.49 13.34 -5.26
N ASP A 61 -29.20 13.68 -5.27
CA ASP A 61 -28.51 14.27 -4.12
C ASP A 61 -29.14 15.61 -3.72
N ALA A 62 -29.49 16.45 -4.71
CA ALA A 62 -30.16 17.72 -4.46
C ALA A 62 -31.51 17.52 -3.77
N ASN A 63 -32.31 16.54 -4.20
CA ASN A 63 -33.59 16.22 -3.57
C ASN A 63 -33.42 15.73 -2.12
N SER A 64 -32.46 14.82 -1.86
CA SER A 64 -32.19 14.33 -0.50
C SER A 64 -31.71 15.44 0.44
N ILE A 65 -30.85 16.35 -0.04
CA ILE A 65 -30.39 17.51 0.74
C ILE A 65 -31.55 18.48 1.00
N ILE A 66 -32.43 18.72 0.03
CA ILE A 66 -33.62 19.57 0.22
C ILE A 66 -34.55 18.99 1.29
N GLN A 67 -34.88 17.69 1.21
CA GLN A 67 -35.72 17.04 2.22
C GLN A 67 -35.12 17.18 3.62
N LYS A 68 -33.79 17.01 3.75
CA LYS A 68 -33.14 17.15 5.05
C LYS A 68 -33.11 18.60 5.56
N LEU A 69 -32.97 19.58 4.66
CA LEU A 69 -33.08 21.00 5.01
C LEU A 69 -34.50 21.36 5.48
N GLU A 70 -35.53 20.78 4.86
CA GLU A 70 -36.93 20.95 5.25
C GLU A 70 -37.23 20.32 6.61
N GLU A 71 -36.72 19.10 6.88
CA GLU A 71 -36.84 18.42 8.17
C GLU A 71 -36.26 19.25 9.33
N GLU A 72 -35.09 19.86 9.11
CA GLU A 72 -34.39 20.69 10.10
C GLU A 72 -34.91 22.14 10.16
N GLY A 73 -35.89 22.49 9.33
CA GLY A 73 -36.46 23.84 9.26
C GLY A 73 -35.47 24.91 8.76
N ILE A 74 -34.47 24.53 7.98
CA ILE A 74 -33.45 25.45 7.45
C ILE A 74 -33.93 26.02 6.11
N SER A 75 -34.08 27.35 6.05
CA SER A 75 -34.44 28.03 4.80
C SER A 75 -33.37 27.84 3.72
N TYR A 76 -33.77 27.53 2.49
CA TYR A 76 -32.86 27.29 1.37
C TYR A 76 -33.28 28.04 0.10
N ARG A 77 -32.35 28.20 -0.84
CA ARG A 77 -32.60 28.70 -2.20
C ARG A 77 -31.93 27.80 -3.21
N LEU A 78 -32.57 27.61 -4.36
CA LEU A 78 -32.03 26.85 -5.47
C LEU A 78 -31.46 27.81 -6.53
N ALA A 79 -30.27 27.49 -7.02
CA ALA A 79 -29.64 28.12 -8.17
C ALA A 79 -29.21 27.06 -9.20
N ASP A 80 -28.77 27.49 -10.37
CA ASP A 80 -28.25 26.62 -11.44
C ASP A 80 -29.20 25.45 -11.80
N ASN A 81 -30.49 25.77 -11.99
CA ASN A 81 -31.55 24.79 -12.26
C ASN A 81 -31.66 23.68 -11.20
N GLY A 82 -31.41 24.00 -9.93
CA GLY A 82 -31.51 23.04 -8.81
C GLY A 82 -30.23 22.23 -8.55
N ARG A 83 -29.13 22.52 -9.25
CA ARG A 83 -27.82 21.87 -9.02
C ARG A 83 -27.01 22.54 -7.92
N THR A 84 -27.42 23.73 -7.48
CA THR A 84 -26.75 24.51 -6.44
C THR A 84 -27.76 24.86 -5.36
N ILE A 85 -27.43 24.53 -4.11
CA ILE A 85 -28.26 24.80 -2.93
C ILE A 85 -27.57 25.85 -2.09
N LEU A 86 -28.28 26.93 -1.76
CA LEU A 86 -27.81 28.00 -0.89
C LEU A 86 -28.58 27.99 0.42
N VAL A 87 -27.89 28.26 1.53
CA VAL A 87 -28.47 28.41 2.87
C VAL A 87 -27.96 29.71 3.50
N PRO A 88 -28.63 30.27 4.53
CA PRO A 88 -28.13 31.42 5.27
C PRO A 88 -26.71 31.17 5.79
N ALA A 89 -25.84 32.18 5.70
CA ALA A 89 -24.42 32.06 6.06
C ALA A 89 -24.16 31.48 7.45
N GLU A 90 -25.05 31.73 8.40
CA GLU A 90 -24.98 31.24 9.78
C GLU A 90 -25.11 29.71 9.89
N TYR A 91 -25.81 29.05 8.96
CA TYR A 91 -26.06 27.61 9.01
C TYR A 91 -25.11 26.78 8.15
N VAL A 92 -24.36 27.38 7.21
CA VAL A 92 -23.56 26.64 6.20
C VAL A 92 -22.70 25.53 6.80
N TYR A 93 -21.86 25.85 7.79
CA TYR A 93 -20.94 24.87 8.37
C TYR A 93 -21.65 23.80 9.20
N LYS A 94 -22.65 24.21 9.99
CA LYS A 94 -23.48 23.28 10.78
C LYS A 94 -24.21 22.30 9.87
N THR A 95 -24.82 22.80 8.80
CA THR A 95 -25.52 22.00 7.81
C THR A 95 -24.56 21.08 7.07
N ARG A 96 -23.36 21.53 6.67
CA ARG A 96 -22.36 20.63 6.05
C ARG A 96 -21.97 19.48 6.97
N LEU A 97 -21.76 19.76 8.25
CA LEU A 97 -21.42 18.73 9.24
C LEU A 97 -22.58 17.75 9.43
N LEU A 98 -23.82 18.25 9.51
CA LEU A 98 -25.02 17.42 9.58
C LEU A 98 -25.15 16.50 8.36
N MET A 99 -25.02 17.05 7.16
CA MET A 99 -25.15 16.31 5.90
C MET A 99 -24.04 15.26 5.76
N ALA A 100 -22.81 15.57 6.20
CA ALA A 100 -21.71 14.62 6.22
C ALA A 100 -21.97 13.43 7.16
N GLY A 101 -22.62 13.65 8.31
CA GLY A 101 -23.03 12.59 9.22
C GLY A 101 -24.07 11.63 8.62
N GLU A 102 -24.88 12.14 7.70
CA GLU A 102 -25.90 11.37 6.95
C GLU A 102 -25.37 10.82 5.62
N GLY A 103 -24.08 11.00 5.30
CA GLY A 103 -23.48 10.53 4.05
C GLY A 103 -23.90 11.30 2.79
N LEU A 104 -24.41 12.53 2.94
CA LEU A 104 -24.80 13.41 1.83
C LEU A 104 -23.73 14.47 1.52
N PRO A 105 -23.48 14.77 0.23
CA PRO A 105 -24.02 14.11 -0.97
C PRO A 105 -23.38 12.74 -1.24
N THR A 106 -24.10 11.84 -1.90
CA THR A 106 -23.65 10.45 -2.19
C THR A 106 -22.52 10.36 -3.23
N GLN A 107 -22.07 11.50 -3.77
CA GLN A 107 -21.05 11.62 -4.81
C GLN A 107 -21.37 10.80 -6.08
N GLY A 108 -22.64 10.50 -6.33
CA GLY A 108 -23.09 9.71 -7.47
C GLY A 108 -22.86 8.20 -7.35
N VAL A 109 -22.48 7.69 -6.17
CA VAL A 109 -22.38 6.25 -5.87
C VAL A 109 -23.61 5.84 -5.04
N VAL A 110 -24.52 5.09 -5.68
CA VAL A 110 -25.76 4.62 -5.07
C VAL A 110 -25.54 3.25 -4.43
N GLY A 111 -25.72 3.15 -3.11
CA GLY A 111 -25.67 1.91 -2.33
C GLY A 111 -27.06 1.30 -2.10
N PHE A 112 -27.25 0.62 -0.96
CA PHE A 112 -28.51 -0.05 -0.62
C PHE A 112 -29.65 0.91 -0.26
N GLU A 113 -29.38 2.20 -0.08
CA GLU A 113 -30.41 3.24 0.13
C GLU A 113 -31.43 3.33 -1.02
N ILE A 114 -31.12 2.78 -2.21
CA ILE A 114 -32.08 2.66 -3.33
C ILE A 114 -33.30 1.79 -2.98
N PHE A 115 -33.20 0.92 -1.97
CA PHE A 115 -34.28 0.04 -1.53
C PHE A 115 -35.21 0.68 -0.49
N ASP A 116 -34.81 1.79 0.13
CA ASP A 116 -35.64 2.49 1.12
C ASP A 116 -36.85 3.17 0.46
N GLN A 117 -36.72 3.49 -0.84
CA GLN A 117 -37.80 4.02 -1.66
C GLN A 117 -38.55 2.87 -2.37
N SER A 118 -39.43 2.19 -1.64
CA SER A 118 -40.24 1.10 -2.19
C SER A 118 -41.32 1.63 -3.15
N SER A 119 -41.13 1.45 -4.46
CA SER A 119 -42.20 1.66 -5.45
C SER A 119 -43.08 0.42 -5.58
N PHE A 120 -44.40 0.59 -5.46
CA PHE A 120 -45.36 -0.49 -5.73
C PHE A 120 -45.26 -0.91 -7.21
N GLY A 121 -45.14 -2.21 -7.48
CA GLY A 121 -45.12 -2.77 -8.84
C GLY A 121 -43.75 -3.15 -9.42
N THR A 122 -42.67 -3.20 -8.63
CA THR A 122 -41.35 -3.59 -9.17
C THR A 122 -41.27 -5.08 -9.53
N THR A 123 -40.60 -5.39 -10.65
CA THR A 123 -40.40 -6.76 -11.14
C THR A 123 -39.18 -7.45 -10.49
N ASP A 124 -39.09 -8.77 -10.56
CA ASP A 124 -37.89 -9.51 -10.08
C ASP A 124 -36.62 -9.08 -10.81
N PHE A 125 -36.72 -8.80 -12.10
CA PHE A 125 -35.60 -8.31 -12.90
C PHE A 125 -35.09 -6.95 -12.39
N GLU A 126 -36.00 -6.00 -12.16
CA GLU A 126 -35.65 -4.69 -11.59
C GLU A 126 -35.03 -4.81 -10.20
N ARG A 127 -35.56 -5.69 -9.34
CA ARG A 127 -34.96 -5.97 -8.03
C ARG A 127 -33.53 -6.50 -8.16
N LYS A 128 -33.28 -7.45 -9.08
CA LYS A 128 -31.95 -8.01 -9.34
C LYS A 128 -30.98 -6.94 -9.86
N VAL A 129 -31.42 -6.10 -10.80
CA VAL A 129 -30.62 -4.98 -11.31
C VAL A 129 -30.28 -3.99 -10.20
N ASN A 130 -31.26 -3.58 -9.41
CA ASN A 130 -31.04 -2.65 -8.29
C ASN A 130 -30.12 -3.25 -7.22
N PHE A 131 -30.19 -4.57 -6.99
CA PHE A 131 -29.29 -5.26 -6.06
C PHE A 131 -27.83 -5.15 -6.52
N TYR A 132 -27.53 -5.47 -7.78
CA TYR A 132 -26.17 -5.34 -8.31
C TYR A 132 -25.67 -3.89 -8.37
N ARG A 133 -26.57 -2.93 -8.62
CA ARG A 133 -26.23 -1.50 -8.55
C ARG A 133 -25.85 -1.07 -7.13
N ALA A 134 -26.66 -1.42 -6.14
CA ALA A 134 -26.38 -1.16 -4.74
C ALA A 134 -25.08 -1.82 -4.27
N LEU A 135 -24.89 -3.09 -4.63
CA LEU A 135 -23.67 -3.85 -4.30
C LEU A 135 -22.41 -3.22 -4.93
N SER A 136 -22.49 -2.79 -6.19
CA SER A 136 -21.41 -2.05 -6.85
C SER A 136 -21.09 -0.74 -6.11
N GLY A 137 -22.11 -0.07 -5.60
CA GLY A 137 -21.96 1.15 -4.80
C GLY A 137 -21.25 0.90 -3.47
N GLU A 138 -21.69 -0.09 -2.70
CA GLU A 138 -21.08 -0.46 -1.42
C GLU A 138 -19.64 -0.95 -1.56
N LEU A 139 -19.35 -1.74 -2.60
CA LEU A 139 -17.97 -2.14 -2.91
C LEU A 139 -17.10 -0.94 -3.26
N SER A 140 -17.64 0.02 -4.02
CA SER A 140 -16.93 1.26 -4.35
C SER A 140 -16.59 2.06 -3.08
N ARG A 141 -17.56 2.22 -2.16
CA ARG A 141 -17.35 2.89 -0.86
C ARG A 141 -16.30 2.16 -0.01
N THR A 142 -16.40 0.84 0.07
CA THR A 142 -15.48 0.00 0.83
C THR A 142 -14.05 0.12 0.31
N ILE A 143 -13.84 0.04 -1.01
CA ILE A 143 -12.50 0.17 -1.61
C ILE A 143 -11.94 1.59 -1.43
N GLN A 144 -12.78 2.62 -1.45
CA GLN A 144 -12.37 4.01 -1.18
C GLN A 144 -11.85 4.23 0.25
N THR A 145 -12.22 3.38 1.22
CA THR A 145 -11.66 3.48 2.58
C THR A 145 -10.17 3.12 2.65
N MET A 146 -9.62 2.48 1.61
CA MET A 146 -8.22 2.09 1.57
C MET A 146 -7.30 3.31 1.44
N ASN A 147 -6.24 3.36 2.25
CA ASN A 147 -5.34 4.53 2.36
C ASN A 147 -4.81 5.09 1.04
N ASN A 148 -4.51 4.24 0.06
CA ASN A 148 -3.88 4.63 -1.21
C ASN A 148 -4.90 4.97 -2.32
N VAL A 149 -6.19 4.72 -2.09
CA VAL A 149 -7.26 4.94 -3.07
C VAL A 149 -7.88 6.31 -2.82
N GLU A 150 -7.99 7.14 -3.87
CA GLU A 150 -8.69 8.42 -3.84
C GLU A 150 -10.15 8.25 -4.27
N PHE A 151 -10.37 7.45 -5.31
CA PHE A 151 -11.70 7.15 -5.84
C PHE A 151 -11.72 5.73 -6.37
N ALA A 152 -12.85 5.04 -6.20
CA ALA A 152 -13.09 3.72 -6.77
C ALA A 152 -14.48 3.66 -7.39
N ARG A 153 -14.60 2.98 -8.53
CA ARG A 153 -15.86 2.63 -9.16
C ARG A 153 -15.83 1.16 -9.54
N VAL A 154 -16.79 0.42 -9.00
CA VAL A 154 -17.01 -0.99 -9.32
C VAL A 154 -18.20 -1.10 -10.28
N GLN A 155 -18.07 -1.94 -11.29
CA GLN A 155 -19.16 -2.34 -12.17
C GLN A 155 -19.25 -3.86 -12.17
N ILE A 156 -20.42 -4.39 -11.82
CA ILE A 156 -20.69 -5.82 -11.83
C ILE A 156 -21.57 -6.14 -13.04
N SER A 157 -21.11 -7.06 -13.87
CA SER A 157 -21.91 -7.72 -14.91
C SER A 157 -22.51 -8.97 -14.30
N ALA A 158 -23.81 -8.94 -14.06
CA ALA A 158 -24.57 -10.07 -13.53
C ALA A 158 -24.49 -11.29 -14.46
N PRO A 159 -24.50 -12.51 -13.94
CA PRO A 159 -24.59 -13.71 -14.76
C PRO A 159 -25.95 -13.77 -15.47
N GLU A 160 -25.93 -14.20 -16.73
CA GLU A 160 -27.14 -14.51 -17.50
C GLU A 160 -27.49 -15.98 -17.26
N GLU A 161 -28.61 -16.23 -16.59
CA GLU A 161 -29.15 -17.59 -16.40
C GLU A 161 -29.84 -18.02 -17.70
N SER A 162 -29.30 -19.04 -18.38
CA SER A 162 -29.93 -19.62 -19.56
C SER A 162 -30.93 -20.70 -19.15
N ILE A 163 -32.15 -20.65 -19.68
CA ILE A 163 -33.13 -21.74 -19.52
C ILE A 163 -32.88 -22.92 -20.48
N PHE A 164 -31.89 -22.79 -21.36
CA PHE A 164 -31.47 -23.81 -22.32
C PHE A 164 -30.10 -24.38 -21.93
N ILE A 165 -29.77 -25.59 -22.43
CA ILE A 165 -28.53 -26.36 -22.12
C ILE A 165 -27.29 -25.71 -22.79
N GLU A 166 -27.16 -24.39 -22.71
CA GLU A 166 -26.03 -23.62 -23.23
C GLU A 166 -25.47 -22.74 -22.12
N GLU A 167 -24.14 -22.79 -22.03
CA GLU A 167 -23.26 -22.30 -20.97
C GLU A 167 -23.75 -21.02 -20.28
N ASP A 168 -23.95 -21.11 -18.96
CA ASP A 168 -24.16 -19.94 -18.11
C ASP A 168 -22.98 -18.98 -18.27
N LYS A 169 -23.26 -17.73 -18.65
CA LYS A 169 -22.21 -16.71 -18.69
C LYS A 169 -21.84 -16.35 -17.26
N PRO A 170 -20.56 -16.55 -16.85
CA PRO A 170 -20.16 -16.28 -15.48
C PRO A 170 -20.24 -14.78 -15.18
N ALA A 171 -20.45 -14.45 -13.91
CA ALA A 171 -20.38 -13.07 -13.44
C ALA A 171 -18.99 -12.48 -13.75
N GLN A 172 -18.96 -11.19 -14.07
CA GLN A 172 -17.72 -10.43 -14.29
C GLN A 172 -17.76 -9.12 -13.52
N ALA A 173 -16.59 -8.59 -13.16
CA ALA A 173 -16.51 -7.27 -12.55
C ALA A 173 -15.34 -6.47 -13.10
N SER A 174 -15.55 -5.16 -13.23
CA SER A 174 -14.48 -4.21 -13.51
C SER A 174 -14.38 -3.18 -12.39
N VAL A 175 -13.16 -2.85 -11.99
CA VAL A 175 -12.85 -1.90 -10.93
C VAL A 175 -11.95 -0.83 -11.52
N LEU A 176 -12.45 0.39 -11.57
CA LEU A 176 -11.67 1.57 -11.90
C LEU A 176 -11.20 2.23 -10.60
N LEU A 177 -9.89 2.41 -10.46
CA LEU A 177 -9.27 3.06 -9.32
C LEU A 177 -8.63 4.38 -9.76
N LYS A 178 -8.74 5.39 -8.91
CA LYS A 178 -7.89 6.58 -8.94
C LYS A 178 -6.99 6.51 -7.71
N ILE A 179 -5.70 6.38 -7.94
CA ILE A 179 -4.71 6.32 -6.87
C ILE A 179 -4.34 7.73 -6.44
N LYS A 180 -4.07 7.93 -5.13
CA LYS A 180 -3.61 9.23 -4.62
C LYS A 180 -2.29 9.65 -5.29
N PRO A 181 -2.06 10.95 -5.55
CA PRO A 181 -0.83 11.43 -6.17
C PRO A 181 0.43 10.97 -5.42
N GLY A 182 1.42 10.47 -6.16
CA GLY A 182 2.70 10.00 -5.60
C GLY A 182 2.63 8.67 -4.83
N ARG A 183 1.49 7.96 -4.87
CA ARG A 183 1.32 6.63 -4.28
C ARG A 183 1.11 5.58 -5.37
N THR A 184 1.37 4.33 -5.01
CA THR A 184 1.09 3.15 -5.84
C THR A 184 0.39 2.09 -5.00
N LEU A 185 -0.30 1.16 -5.67
CA LEU A 185 -0.87 -0.03 -5.03
C LEU A 185 0.13 -1.19 -5.14
N SER A 186 0.37 -1.88 -4.04
CA SER A 186 1.16 -3.13 -4.04
C SER A 186 0.35 -4.28 -4.66
N ALA A 187 1.04 -5.29 -5.19
CA ALA A 187 0.39 -6.49 -5.73
C ALA A 187 -0.54 -7.17 -4.71
N GLY A 188 -0.15 -7.17 -3.42
CA GLY A 188 -0.99 -7.69 -2.34
C GLY A 188 -2.28 -6.89 -2.14
N GLN A 189 -2.22 -5.55 -2.24
CA GLN A 189 -3.42 -4.70 -2.16
C GLN A 189 -4.36 -4.91 -3.36
N VAL A 190 -3.81 -5.04 -4.57
CA VAL A 190 -4.60 -5.34 -5.77
C VAL A 190 -5.28 -6.71 -5.65
N GLN A 191 -4.56 -7.73 -5.17
CA GLN A 191 -5.12 -9.05 -4.92
C GLN A 191 -6.22 -9.02 -3.85
N ALA A 192 -6.05 -8.22 -2.79
CA ALA A 192 -7.06 -8.06 -1.75
C ALA A 192 -8.35 -7.41 -2.31
N ILE A 193 -8.23 -6.40 -3.17
CA ILE A 193 -9.37 -5.77 -3.85
C ILE A 193 -10.08 -6.80 -4.74
N SER A 194 -9.33 -7.57 -5.53
CA SER A 194 -9.89 -8.60 -6.41
C SER A 194 -10.66 -9.67 -5.62
N ASN A 195 -10.07 -10.17 -4.53
CA ASN A 195 -10.70 -11.15 -3.65
C ASN A 195 -11.95 -10.58 -2.94
N LEU A 196 -11.90 -9.32 -2.48
CA LEU A 196 -13.04 -8.66 -1.85
C LEU A 196 -14.23 -8.62 -2.81
N VAL A 197 -14.01 -8.18 -4.05
CA VAL A 197 -15.05 -8.09 -5.08
C VAL A 197 -15.57 -9.48 -5.45
N ALA A 198 -14.68 -10.44 -5.70
CA ALA A 198 -15.06 -11.82 -6.02
C ALA A 198 -15.89 -12.48 -4.91
N SER A 199 -15.51 -12.29 -3.65
CA SER A 199 -16.23 -12.86 -2.49
C SER A 199 -17.60 -12.22 -2.25
N SER A 200 -17.80 -10.99 -2.73
CA SER A 200 -19.02 -10.23 -2.50
C SER A 200 -20.10 -10.49 -3.56
N VAL A 201 -19.74 -11.12 -4.69
CA VAL A 201 -20.64 -11.40 -5.80
C VAL A 201 -20.77 -12.91 -6.00
N GLN A 202 -21.99 -13.42 -5.95
CA GLN A 202 -22.23 -14.85 -6.13
C GLN A 202 -21.76 -15.32 -7.52
N GLY A 203 -20.94 -16.38 -7.54
CA GLY A 203 -20.44 -16.98 -8.78
C GLY A 203 -19.35 -16.17 -9.49
N LEU A 204 -18.86 -15.08 -8.90
CA LEU A 204 -17.74 -14.31 -9.44
C LEU A 204 -16.42 -14.92 -8.98
N LYS A 205 -15.60 -15.33 -9.94
CA LYS A 205 -14.23 -15.78 -9.69
C LYS A 205 -13.26 -14.62 -9.76
N THR A 206 -12.17 -14.69 -8.98
CA THR A 206 -11.08 -13.68 -8.97
C THR A 206 -10.47 -13.44 -10.36
N GLU A 207 -10.42 -14.48 -11.20
CA GLU A 207 -9.94 -14.40 -12.59
C GLU A 207 -10.81 -13.52 -13.50
N ASN A 208 -12.08 -13.29 -13.14
CA ASN A 208 -13.04 -12.47 -13.87
C ASN A 208 -13.14 -11.04 -13.30
N VAL A 209 -12.19 -10.62 -12.47
CA VAL A 209 -12.14 -9.27 -11.88
C VAL A 209 -11.00 -8.47 -12.48
N THR A 210 -11.34 -7.48 -13.30
CA THR A 210 -10.37 -6.61 -13.97
C THR A 210 -10.23 -5.30 -13.21
N ILE A 211 -9.01 -4.97 -12.78
CA ILE A 211 -8.71 -3.76 -12.02
C ILE A 211 -7.80 -2.85 -12.86
N VAL A 212 -8.24 -1.62 -13.11
CA VAL A 212 -7.53 -0.63 -13.92
C VAL A 212 -7.38 0.70 -13.18
N ASP A 213 -6.28 1.40 -13.40
CA ASP A 213 -6.08 2.78 -12.94
C ASP A 213 -6.57 3.79 -13.99
N THR A 214 -6.89 5.00 -13.57
CA THR A 214 -7.20 6.19 -14.38
C THR A 214 -6.17 6.53 -15.44
N THR A 215 -4.92 6.09 -15.31
CA THR A 215 -3.86 6.25 -16.32
C THR A 215 -3.92 5.20 -17.45
N GLY A 216 -4.82 4.22 -17.37
CA GLY A 216 -4.93 3.12 -18.32
C GLY A 216 -4.04 1.92 -17.97
N ASN A 217 -3.42 1.91 -16.79
CA ASN A 217 -2.62 0.77 -16.34
C ASN A 217 -3.53 -0.35 -15.83
N LEU A 218 -3.40 -1.55 -16.41
CA LEU A 218 -4.01 -2.76 -15.87
C LEU A 218 -3.22 -3.23 -14.64
N LEU A 219 -3.90 -3.34 -13.49
CA LEU A 219 -3.29 -3.72 -12.22
C LEU A 219 -3.43 -5.22 -11.92
N THR A 220 -4.49 -5.87 -12.43
CA THR A 220 -4.65 -7.32 -12.31
C THR A 220 -3.73 -8.03 -13.31
N PRO A 221 -3.06 -9.15 -12.95
CA PRO A 221 -2.41 -10.00 -13.93
C PRO A 221 -3.43 -10.53 -14.95
N VAL A 222 -3.08 -10.47 -16.24
CA VAL A 222 -3.90 -11.06 -17.32
C VAL A 222 -3.81 -12.59 -17.19
N PHE A 223 -4.88 -13.22 -16.74
CA PHE A 223 -4.96 -14.68 -16.58
C PHE A 223 -5.16 -15.44 -17.91
N GLN A 224 -5.28 -14.75 -19.05
CA GLN A 224 -5.75 -15.34 -20.31
C GLN A 224 -4.69 -15.59 -21.39
N GLU A 225 -3.41 -15.28 -21.18
CA GLU A 225 -2.35 -15.66 -22.13
C GLU A 225 -1.33 -16.56 -21.45
N GLU A 226 -1.37 -17.86 -21.73
CA GLU A 226 -0.36 -18.85 -21.31
C GLU A 226 1.07 -18.36 -21.65
N ALA A 227 1.24 -17.65 -22.76
CA ALA A 227 2.52 -17.04 -23.14
C ALA A 227 2.98 -15.96 -22.15
N LEU A 228 2.06 -15.12 -21.65
CA LEU A 228 2.36 -14.08 -20.67
C LEU A 228 2.62 -14.70 -19.29
N LEU A 229 1.84 -15.72 -18.90
CA LEU A 229 2.03 -16.47 -17.66
C LEU A 229 3.39 -17.18 -17.64
N ASN A 230 3.78 -17.82 -18.75
CA ASN A 230 5.09 -18.45 -18.89
C ASN A 230 6.24 -17.43 -18.81
N SER A 231 6.05 -16.24 -19.39
CA SER A 231 7.04 -15.15 -19.27
C SER A 231 7.19 -14.63 -17.84
N GLN A 232 6.08 -14.52 -17.10
CA GLN A 232 6.07 -14.09 -15.70
C GLN A 232 6.66 -15.18 -14.79
N LEU A 233 6.39 -16.45 -15.05
CA LEU A 233 7.00 -17.59 -14.35
C LEU A 233 8.52 -17.64 -14.59
N ALA A 234 8.98 -17.43 -15.84
CA ALA A 234 10.40 -17.36 -16.15
C ALA A 234 11.10 -16.19 -15.43
N MET A 235 10.47 -15.01 -15.39
CA MET A 235 10.99 -13.87 -14.61
C MET A 235 11.07 -14.18 -13.12
N LYS A 236 10.07 -14.86 -12.55
CA LYS A 236 10.11 -15.29 -11.14
C LYS A 236 11.20 -16.32 -10.88
N GLN A 237 11.38 -17.30 -11.76
CA GLN A 237 12.46 -18.30 -11.65
C GLN A 237 13.83 -17.61 -11.65
N PHE A 238 14.06 -16.67 -12.58
CA PHE A 238 15.28 -15.87 -12.63
C PHE A 238 15.51 -15.04 -11.35
N GLU A 239 14.44 -14.45 -10.79
CA GLU A 239 14.54 -13.70 -9.53
C GLU A 239 14.92 -14.61 -8.36
N ILE A 240 14.37 -15.82 -8.27
CA ILE A 240 14.72 -16.81 -7.24
C ILE A 240 16.19 -17.23 -7.38
N GLU A 241 16.65 -17.53 -8.60
CA GLU A 241 18.07 -17.85 -8.86
C GLU A 241 18.99 -16.70 -8.41
N ARG A 242 18.63 -15.45 -8.76
CA ARG A 242 19.40 -14.26 -8.36
C ARG A 242 19.43 -14.08 -6.85
N GLN A 243 18.31 -14.22 -6.17
CA GLN A 243 18.23 -14.09 -4.72
C GLN A 243 19.05 -15.15 -4.01
N PHE A 244 18.99 -16.40 -4.48
CA PHE A 244 19.80 -17.49 -3.94
C PHE A 244 21.30 -17.23 -4.15
N ALA A 245 21.71 -16.79 -5.35
CA ALA A 245 23.10 -16.45 -5.66
C ALA A 245 23.60 -15.25 -4.82
N GLU A 246 22.79 -14.21 -4.64
CA GLU A 246 23.14 -13.06 -3.79
C GLU A 246 23.21 -13.43 -2.31
N GLY A 247 22.39 -14.37 -1.84
CA GLY A 247 22.51 -14.95 -0.49
C GLY A 247 23.87 -15.61 -0.27
N LEU A 248 24.26 -16.53 -1.16
CA LEU A 248 25.57 -17.19 -1.12
C LEU A 248 26.73 -16.18 -1.23
N LYS A 249 26.59 -15.19 -2.11
CA LYS A 249 27.56 -14.10 -2.28
C LYS A 249 27.77 -13.33 -0.98
N GLN A 250 26.68 -13.02 -0.27
CA GLN A 250 26.74 -12.28 0.99
C GLN A 250 27.39 -13.13 2.09
N ASP A 251 27.06 -14.41 2.18
CA ASP A 251 27.66 -15.33 3.16
C ASP A 251 29.18 -15.46 2.94
N LEU A 252 29.60 -15.66 1.69
CA LEU A 252 31.02 -15.69 1.32
C LEU A 252 31.70 -14.36 1.59
N ARG A 253 31.04 -13.23 1.31
CA ARG A 253 31.59 -11.89 1.59
C ARG A 253 31.83 -11.71 3.09
N ILE A 254 30.88 -12.09 3.95
CA ILE A 254 31.04 -11.98 5.41
C ILE A 254 32.22 -12.82 5.89
N LEU A 255 32.35 -14.05 5.39
CA LEU A 255 33.45 -14.94 5.72
C LEU A 255 34.78 -14.34 5.27
N LEU A 256 34.93 -14.03 3.99
CA LEU A 256 36.19 -13.57 3.39
C LEU A 256 36.60 -12.20 3.92
N THR A 257 35.66 -11.34 4.32
CA THR A 257 35.98 -10.05 4.96
C THR A 257 36.74 -10.24 6.27
N ARG A 258 36.43 -11.27 7.06
CA ARG A 258 37.17 -11.55 8.30
C ARG A 258 38.59 -12.08 8.06
N VAL A 259 38.82 -12.77 6.94
CA VAL A 259 40.09 -13.42 6.63
C VAL A 259 41.01 -12.48 5.84
N LEU A 260 40.48 -11.80 4.83
CA LEU A 260 41.24 -10.99 3.87
C LEU A 260 41.11 -9.48 4.11
N GLY A 261 40.08 -9.03 4.84
CA GLY A 261 39.77 -7.63 5.05
C GLY A 261 38.82 -7.05 3.98
N SER A 262 38.15 -5.96 4.32
CA SER A 262 37.31 -5.20 3.38
C SER A 262 38.18 -4.62 2.25
N ASN A 263 37.67 -4.63 1.01
CA ASN A 263 38.34 -4.18 -0.23
C ASN A 263 39.55 -5.00 -0.70
N ASN A 264 39.87 -6.13 -0.05
CA ASN A 264 40.96 -6.99 -0.48
C ASN A 264 40.53 -8.20 -1.32
N PHE A 265 39.25 -8.30 -1.66
CA PHE A 265 38.76 -9.34 -2.55
C PHE A 265 37.51 -8.86 -3.30
N THR A 266 37.25 -9.47 -4.45
CA THR A 266 35.97 -9.38 -5.14
C THR A 266 35.50 -10.79 -5.45
N LEU A 267 34.19 -11.01 -5.41
CA LEU A 267 33.62 -12.31 -5.69
C LEU A 267 32.33 -12.19 -6.48
N GLN A 268 32.13 -13.17 -7.36
CA GLN A 268 30.92 -13.36 -8.13
C GLN A 268 30.42 -14.77 -7.88
N VAL A 269 29.12 -14.89 -7.63
CA VAL A 269 28.43 -16.17 -7.47
C VAL A 269 27.31 -16.22 -8.48
N ASN A 270 27.22 -17.34 -9.19
CA ASN A 270 26.09 -17.68 -10.04
C ASN A 270 25.58 -19.06 -9.62
N ALA A 271 24.27 -19.24 -9.60
CA ALA A 271 23.64 -20.51 -9.31
C ALA A 271 22.52 -20.79 -10.31
N ARG A 272 22.41 -22.04 -10.74
CA ARG A 272 21.31 -22.55 -11.56
C ARG A 272 20.45 -23.48 -10.71
N LEU A 273 19.14 -23.28 -10.77
CA LEU A 273 18.17 -24.07 -10.05
C LEU A 273 17.27 -24.80 -11.05
N ASN A 274 17.02 -26.08 -10.80
CA ASN A 274 16.05 -26.85 -11.57
C ASN A 274 14.66 -26.63 -10.96
N PHE A 275 13.74 -26.09 -11.76
CA PHE A 275 12.34 -25.82 -11.38
C PHE A 275 11.35 -26.85 -11.96
N ASP A 276 11.83 -27.98 -12.45
CA ASP A 276 10.98 -29.03 -12.98
C ASP A 276 10.23 -29.72 -11.84
N GLN A 277 8.91 -29.69 -11.89
CA GLN A 277 8.09 -30.49 -11.02
C GLN A 277 7.95 -31.89 -11.62
N ARG A 278 8.56 -32.89 -10.98
CA ARG A 278 8.50 -34.29 -11.44
C ARG A 278 7.78 -35.15 -10.41
N GLN A 279 6.83 -35.96 -10.88
CA GLN A 279 6.25 -37.04 -10.10
C GLN A 279 6.76 -38.37 -10.65
N VAL A 280 7.32 -39.20 -9.79
CA VAL A 280 7.74 -40.57 -10.13
C VAL A 280 6.94 -41.52 -9.27
N GLU A 281 6.23 -42.43 -9.92
CA GLU A 281 5.53 -43.53 -9.27
C GLU A 281 6.29 -44.82 -9.60
N SER A 282 6.77 -45.50 -8.56
CA SER A 282 7.37 -46.82 -8.66
C SER A 282 6.38 -47.83 -8.09
N LYS A 283 6.05 -48.85 -8.89
CA LYS A 283 5.18 -49.94 -8.48
C LYS A 283 5.97 -51.24 -8.52
N GLU A 284 6.33 -51.74 -7.35
CA GLU A 284 7.10 -52.96 -7.20
C GLU A 284 6.23 -54.08 -6.63
N TYR A 285 6.33 -55.27 -7.23
CA TYR A 285 5.65 -56.48 -6.78
C TYR A 285 6.68 -57.48 -6.27
N TYR A 286 6.46 -58.04 -5.09
CA TYR A 286 7.32 -59.07 -4.54
C TYR A 286 6.53 -60.23 -3.94
N PRO A 287 7.04 -61.47 -4.06
CA PRO A 287 6.43 -62.66 -3.45
C PRO A 287 6.48 -62.56 -1.92
N VAL A 288 5.56 -63.25 -1.24
CA VAL A 288 5.43 -63.14 0.22
C VAL A 288 6.28 -64.20 0.93
N ILE A 289 6.52 -65.37 0.32
CA ILE A 289 7.24 -66.51 0.91
C ILE A 289 8.10 -67.20 -0.16
N ASP A 290 9.39 -67.47 0.11
CA ASP A 290 10.26 -68.34 -0.69
C ASP A 290 10.25 -68.11 -2.22
N GLU A 291 10.21 -66.84 -2.66
CA GLU A 291 10.10 -66.45 -4.08
C GLU A 291 8.77 -66.83 -4.77
N GLU A 292 7.83 -67.42 -4.04
CA GLU A 292 6.49 -67.80 -4.49
C GLU A 292 5.41 -66.91 -3.82
N GLY A 293 4.34 -66.61 -4.55
CA GLY A 293 3.21 -65.84 -4.01
C GLY A 293 2.41 -66.65 -2.99
N ILE A 294 1.52 -66.00 -2.22
CA ILE A 294 0.56 -66.75 -1.39
C ILE A 294 -0.55 -67.25 -2.30
N ILE A 295 -0.82 -68.55 -2.32
CA ILE A 295 -1.94 -69.09 -3.11
C ILE A 295 -3.27 -68.56 -2.55
N ARG A 296 -3.96 -67.73 -3.33
CA ARG A 296 -5.32 -67.23 -3.04
C ARG A 296 -6.37 -68.29 -3.31
N SER A 297 -6.22 -68.98 -4.43
CA SER A 297 -7.18 -69.97 -4.92
C SER A 297 -6.47 -70.93 -5.87
N GLN A 298 -6.77 -72.21 -5.75
CA GLN A 298 -6.24 -73.25 -6.61
C GLN A 298 -7.39 -74.16 -7.02
N GLN A 299 -7.53 -74.38 -8.33
CA GLN A 299 -8.48 -75.34 -8.90
C GLN A 299 -7.69 -76.39 -9.67
N GLU A 300 -7.93 -77.65 -9.36
CA GLU A 300 -7.27 -78.79 -9.97
C GLU A 300 -8.33 -79.71 -10.57
N TYR A 301 -8.25 -79.94 -11.88
CA TYR A 301 -9.07 -80.87 -12.61
C TYR A 301 -8.21 -82.08 -12.99
N LEU A 302 -8.55 -83.22 -12.41
CA LEU A 302 -7.84 -84.48 -12.59
C LEU A 302 -8.76 -85.44 -13.33
N GLU A 303 -8.41 -85.76 -14.57
CA GLU A 303 -9.08 -86.75 -15.38
C GLU A 303 -8.15 -87.95 -15.54
N SER A 304 -8.52 -89.06 -14.91
CA SER A 304 -7.81 -90.33 -15.05
C SER A 304 -8.75 -91.36 -15.69
N TYR A 305 -8.35 -91.88 -16.84
CA TYR A 305 -9.00 -92.99 -17.51
C TYR A 305 -8.09 -94.21 -17.45
N GLN A 306 -8.65 -95.31 -16.96
CA GLN A 306 -8.00 -96.61 -16.99
C GLN A 306 -9.03 -97.64 -17.44
N GLY A 307 -8.85 -98.16 -18.66
CA GLY A 307 -9.79 -99.08 -19.26
C GLY A 307 -9.20 -99.82 -20.46
N VAL A 308 -9.85 -100.92 -20.83
CA VAL A 308 -9.51 -101.72 -22.01
C VAL A 308 -10.25 -101.11 -23.20
N ASN A 309 -9.50 -100.65 -24.20
CA ASN A 309 -10.07 -100.06 -25.41
C ASN A 309 -10.74 -101.19 -26.23
N PRO A 310 -12.07 -101.20 -26.48
CA PRO A 310 -12.66 -102.21 -27.34
C PRO A 310 -12.22 -101.93 -28.77
N GLY A 311 -11.24 -102.69 -29.24
CA GLY A 311 -10.80 -102.67 -30.63
C GLY A 311 -11.98 -102.83 -31.59
N SER A 312 -11.93 -102.05 -32.66
CA SER A 312 -12.89 -102.00 -33.77
C SER A 312 -13.42 -103.39 -34.18
N GLY A 313 -14.74 -103.49 -34.35
CA GLY A 313 -15.46 -104.75 -34.62
C GLY A 313 -14.98 -105.53 -35.84
N GLY A 314 -14.83 -106.84 -35.67
CA GLY A 314 -14.60 -107.81 -36.75
C GLY A 314 -15.92 -108.37 -37.31
N VAL A 315 -15.95 -108.61 -38.63
CA VAL A 315 -17.11 -109.07 -39.42
C VAL A 315 -17.46 -110.55 -39.20
N PRO A 316 -18.75 -110.96 -39.23
CA PRO A 316 -19.18 -112.34 -38.95
C PRO A 316 -18.99 -113.31 -40.13
N GLY A 317 -18.45 -114.52 -39.88
CA GLY A 317 -18.41 -115.64 -40.84
C GLY A 317 -17.42 -116.76 -40.51
N THR A 318 -17.82 -118.03 -40.63
CA THR A 318 -17.05 -119.28 -40.39
C THR A 318 -16.02 -119.54 -41.50
N SER A 319 -14.96 -120.37 -41.46
CA SER A 319 -14.66 -121.64 -40.77
C SER A 319 -13.15 -121.97 -40.91
N SER A 320 -12.50 -122.62 -39.94
CA SER A 320 -11.85 -123.96 -40.10
C SER A 320 -10.88 -124.32 -38.98
N ASN A 321 -11.01 -125.58 -38.59
CA ASN A 321 -10.42 -126.32 -37.48
C ASN A 321 -8.88 -126.52 -37.62
N ILE A 322 -8.10 -125.70 -36.91
CA ILE A 322 -6.68 -125.94 -36.63
C ILE A 322 -6.46 -125.57 -35.15
N PRO A 323 -5.93 -126.45 -34.29
CA PRO A 323 -5.56 -126.07 -32.94
C PRO A 323 -4.24 -125.27 -33.00
N GLN A 324 -4.33 -124.03 -33.47
CA GLN A 324 -3.30 -123.04 -33.21
C GLN A 324 -3.59 -122.40 -31.86
N TYR A 325 -2.59 -122.44 -30.98
CA TYR A 325 -2.53 -121.61 -29.80
C TYR A 325 -2.81 -120.16 -30.22
N GLN A 326 -3.99 -119.65 -29.86
CA GLN A 326 -4.24 -118.21 -29.88
C GLN A 326 -3.30 -117.60 -28.84
N LEU A 327 -2.31 -116.86 -29.32
CA LEU A 327 -1.66 -115.85 -28.49
C LEU A 327 -2.78 -114.89 -28.08
N VAL A 328 -3.06 -114.83 -26.78
CA VAL A 328 -3.96 -113.82 -26.22
C VAL A 328 -3.41 -112.47 -26.67
N GLU A 329 -4.20 -111.83 -27.52
CA GLU A 329 -3.99 -110.48 -28.00
C GLU A 329 -3.82 -109.59 -26.78
N ASN A 330 -2.66 -108.92 -26.71
CA ASN A 330 -2.28 -108.08 -25.59
C ASN A 330 -3.39 -107.02 -25.43
N GLU A 331 -4.19 -107.09 -24.36
CA GLU A 331 -5.15 -106.05 -24.04
C GLU A 331 -4.37 -104.73 -24.00
N LEU A 332 -4.62 -103.83 -24.96
CA LEU A 332 -3.99 -102.53 -24.96
C LEU A 332 -4.70 -101.71 -23.87
N TYR A 333 -4.16 -101.79 -22.66
CA TYR A 333 -4.57 -100.94 -21.54
C TYR A 333 -4.22 -99.49 -21.90
N GLY A 334 -5.24 -98.69 -22.17
CA GLY A 334 -5.09 -97.25 -22.32
C GLY A 334 -5.14 -96.61 -20.94
N GLN A 335 -4.02 -96.07 -20.49
CA GLN A 335 -3.98 -95.18 -19.35
C GLN A 335 -3.86 -93.75 -19.87
N TYR A 336 -4.80 -92.89 -19.50
CA TYR A 336 -4.75 -91.46 -19.77
C TYR A 336 -4.89 -90.74 -18.45
N GLU A 337 -3.96 -89.83 -18.19
CA GLU A 337 -4.00 -88.95 -17.04
C GLU A 337 -3.81 -87.53 -17.57
N ASN A 338 -4.79 -86.67 -17.29
CA ASN A 338 -4.74 -85.26 -17.58
C ASN A 338 -4.95 -84.48 -16.29
N THR A 339 -3.99 -83.62 -15.99
CA THR A 339 -4.03 -82.73 -14.83
C THR A 339 -4.00 -81.30 -15.34
N GLU A 340 -5.11 -80.58 -15.14
CA GLU A 340 -5.19 -79.14 -15.36
C GLU A 340 -5.20 -78.44 -13.99
N ARG A 341 -4.27 -77.50 -13.79
CA ARG A 341 -4.13 -76.77 -12.52
C ARG A 341 -4.09 -75.27 -12.78
N ILE A 342 -5.05 -74.55 -12.20
CA ILE A 342 -5.10 -73.08 -12.21
C ILE A 342 -4.83 -72.61 -10.78
N THR A 343 -3.77 -71.82 -10.58
CA THR A 343 -3.38 -71.28 -9.26
C THR A 343 -3.30 -69.77 -9.34
N ASN A 344 -4.09 -69.09 -8.50
CA ASN A 344 -4.08 -67.64 -8.33
C ASN A 344 -3.26 -67.29 -7.09
N TYR A 345 -2.36 -66.32 -7.23
CA TYR A 345 -1.49 -65.87 -6.14
C TYR A 345 -1.89 -64.45 -5.68
N GLU A 346 -1.85 -64.20 -4.38
CA GLU A 346 -1.70 -62.87 -3.81
C GLU A 346 -0.22 -62.48 -3.82
N ILE A 347 0.05 -61.26 -4.30
CA ILE A 347 1.40 -60.67 -4.33
C ILE A 347 1.37 -59.41 -3.47
N ASN A 348 2.48 -59.11 -2.81
CA ASN A 348 2.60 -57.80 -2.16
C ASN A 348 2.80 -56.73 -3.22
N GLU A 349 2.16 -55.59 -3.00
CA GLU A 349 2.28 -54.41 -3.84
C GLU A 349 2.86 -53.27 -3.01
N LYS A 350 3.98 -52.70 -3.46
CA LYS A 350 4.56 -51.50 -2.88
C LYS A 350 4.50 -50.38 -3.91
N ILE A 351 3.65 -49.40 -3.64
CA ILE A 351 3.55 -48.17 -4.42
C ILE A 351 4.36 -47.10 -3.71
N GLU A 352 5.44 -46.64 -4.33
CA GLU A 352 6.19 -45.48 -3.89
C GLU A 352 5.94 -44.31 -4.83
N ARG A 353 5.38 -43.22 -4.29
CA ARG A 353 5.13 -41.99 -5.04
C ARG A 353 6.07 -40.91 -4.54
N HIS A 354 7.06 -40.57 -5.36
CA HIS A 354 7.99 -39.47 -5.12
C HIS A 354 7.53 -38.22 -5.87
N ILE A 355 7.23 -37.16 -5.12
CA ILE A 355 6.95 -35.83 -5.67
C ILE A 355 8.22 -35.01 -5.46
N TYR A 356 8.92 -34.70 -6.53
CA TYR A 356 10.10 -33.85 -6.50
C TYR A 356 9.66 -32.39 -6.47
N ALA A 357 10.06 -31.67 -5.44
CA ALA A 357 9.82 -30.25 -5.33
C ALA A 357 10.78 -29.47 -6.26
N PRO A 358 10.28 -28.42 -6.95
CA PRO A 358 11.13 -27.54 -7.73
C PRO A 358 12.06 -26.71 -6.83
N GLY A 359 13.21 -26.28 -7.36
CA GLY A 359 14.21 -25.48 -6.65
C GLY A 359 15.46 -26.24 -6.23
N LYS A 360 15.71 -27.43 -6.79
CA LYS A 360 16.95 -28.18 -6.54
C LYS A 360 18.13 -27.44 -7.19
N VAL A 361 19.24 -27.30 -6.47
CA VAL A 361 20.47 -26.72 -7.04
C VAL A 361 21.03 -27.66 -8.12
N GLU A 362 21.18 -27.13 -9.33
CA GLU A 362 21.73 -27.85 -10.47
C GLU A 362 23.22 -27.56 -10.66
N HIS A 363 23.66 -26.32 -10.44
CA HIS A 363 25.05 -25.95 -10.60
C HIS A 363 25.37 -24.64 -9.87
N ILE A 364 26.51 -24.58 -9.18
CA ILE A 364 27.05 -23.36 -8.58
C ILE A 364 28.40 -23.02 -9.21
N SER A 365 28.56 -21.76 -9.60
CA SER A 365 29.82 -21.18 -10.08
C SER A 365 30.25 -20.05 -9.17
N VAL A 366 31.44 -20.15 -8.58
CA VAL A 366 32.02 -19.13 -7.73
C VAL A 366 33.37 -18.70 -8.28
N ALA A 367 33.55 -17.40 -8.49
CA ALA A 367 34.82 -16.80 -8.82
C ALA A 367 35.23 -15.84 -7.69
N VAL A 368 36.43 -16.02 -7.14
CA VAL A 368 37.00 -15.14 -6.12
C VAL A 368 38.33 -14.60 -6.63
N VAL A 369 38.48 -13.28 -6.63
CA VAL A 369 39.73 -12.61 -6.95
C VAL A 369 40.23 -11.93 -5.68
N VAL A 370 41.48 -12.17 -5.31
CA VAL A 370 42.09 -11.62 -4.10
C VAL A 370 43.17 -10.58 -4.47
N ASN A 371 43.12 -9.44 -3.78
CA ASN A 371 43.94 -8.26 -3.99
C ASN A 371 45.28 -8.34 -3.24
N ASP A 372 46.10 -9.35 -3.54
CA ASP A 372 47.50 -9.42 -3.08
C ASP A 372 48.26 -10.55 -3.81
N LEU A 373 49.59 -10.51 -3.79
CA LEU A 373 50.46 -11.61 -4.20
C LEU A 373 50.50 -12.67 -3.09
N ILE A 374 49.41 -13.42 -2.97
CA ILE A 374 49.27 -14.54 -2.03
C ILE A 374 49.97 -15.78 -2.60
N ASP A 375 50.58 -16.58 -1.74
CA ASP A 375 51.17 -17.86 -2.14
C ASP A 375 50.10 -18.89 -2.55
N GLU A 376 50.47 -19.84 -3.40
CA GLU A 376 49.54 -20.89 -3.86
C GLU A 376 48.96 -21.69 -2.67
N THR A 377 49.73 -21.91 -1.60
CA THR A 377 49.26 -22.72 -0.46
C THR A 377 48.16 -22.04 0.36
N THR A 378 48.14 -20.71 0.42
CA THR A 378 47.05 -19.97 1.08
C THR A 378 45.85 -19.86 0.17
N LEU A 379 46.04 -19.74 -1.16
CA LEU A 379 44.94 -19.79 -2.12
C LEU A 379 44.18 -21.13 -2.05
N ASP A 380 44.88 -22.26 -1.95
CA ASP A 380 44.27 -23.59 -1.79
C ASP A 380 43.40 -23.68 -0.52
N LYS A 381 43.86 -23.10 0.60
CA LYS A 381 43.09 -23.06 1.85
C LYS A 381 41.84 -22.21 1.72
N ILE A 382 41.95 -21.06 1.05
CA ILE A 382 40.79 -20.20 0.78
C ILE A 382 39.80 -20.96 -0.11
N GLU A 383 40.29 -21.70 -1.10
CA GLU A 383 39.46 -22.54 -1.97
C GLU A 383 38.70 -23.61 -1.19
N GLU A 384 39.38 -24.31 -0.28
CA GLU A 384 38.74 -25.32 0.59
C GLU A 384 37.64 -24.70 1.47
N ILE A 385 37.88 -23.51 2.03
CA ILE A 385 36.90 -22.80 2.86
C ILE A 385 35.69 -22.35 2.02
N VAL A 386 35.93 -21.82 0.82
CA VAL A 386 34.86 -21.41 -0.09
C VAL A 386 34.03 -22.62 -0.52
N LYS A 387 34.67 -23.75 -0.87
CA LYS A 387 33.99 -25.01 -1.21
C LYS A 387 33.12 -25.52 -0.07
N ALA A 388 33.64 -25.51 1.16
CA ALA A 388 32.88 -25.92 2.34
C ALA A 388 31.67 -25.01 2.62
N SER A 389 31.81 -23.71 2.36
CA SER A 389 30.76 -22.71 2.64
C SER A 389 29.58 -22.79 1.68
N ILE A 390 29.82 -23.10 0.40
CA ILE A 390 28.76 -23.20 -0.61
C ILE A 390 28.14 -24.60 -0.72
N GLY A 391 28.67 -25.58 0.02
CA GLY A 391 28.28 -26.99 -0.13
C GLY A 391 28.67 -27.55 -1.50
N TYR A 392 29.92 -27.28 -1.92
CA TYR A 392 30.47 -27.71 -3.20
C TYR A 392 30.25 -29.20 -3.46
N ASP A 393 29.76 -29.52 -4.65
CA ASP A 393 29.58 -30.90 -5.11
C ASP A 393 30.14 -31.08 -6.52
N SER A 394 31.15 -31.94 -6.64
CA SER A 394 31.79 -32.26 -7.92
C SER A 394 30.88 -33.05 -8.86
N MET A 395 29.95 -33.85 -8.32
CA MET A 395 28.99 -34.62 -9.13
C MET A 395 27.87 -33.72 -9.68
N ARG A 396 27.53 -32.66 -8.94
CA ARG A 396 26.65 -31.58 -9.42
C ARG A 396 27.31 -30.72 -10.51
N GLY A 397 28.64 -30.78 -10.60
CA GLY A 397 29.43 -30.06 -11.59
C GLY A 397 29.76 -28.63 -11.18
N ASP A 398 29.75 -28.32 -9.88
CA ASP A 398 30.11 -27.00 -9.37
C ASP A 398 31.54 -26.60 -9.74
N ILE A 399 31.76 -25.30 -9.91
CA ILE A 399 33.07 -24.72 -10.26
C ILE A 399 33.42 -23.65 -9.23
N VAL A 400 34.62 -23.76 -8.66
CA VAL A 400 35.20 -22.72 -7.80
C VAL A 400 36.54 -22.34 -8.42
N ALA A 401 36.70 -21.06 -8.74
CA ALA A 401 37.93 -20.51 -9.30
C ALA A 401 38.43 -19.37 -8.42
N ILE A 402 39.65 -19.50 -7.89
CA ILE A 402 40.27 -18.48 -7.06
C ILE A 402 41.57 -18.03 -7.70
N THR A 403 41.78 -16.71 -7.78
CA THR A 403 42.99 -16.13 -8.36
C THR A 403 43.44 -14.88 -7.61
N SER A 404 44.75 -14.63 -7.60
CA SER A 404 45.35 -13.42 -7.05
C SER A 404 45.67 -12.43 -8.17
N LEU A 405 45.10 -11.23 -8.09
CA LEU A 405 45.37 -10.14 -9.03
C LEU A 405 45.39 -8.81 -8.27
N ALA A 406 46.37 -7.95 -8.57
CA ALA A 406 46.42 -6.62 -8.00
C ALA A 406 45.26 -5.76 -8.53
N PHE A 407 44.51 -5.12 -7.65
CA PHE A 407 43.38 -4.28 -8.03
C PHE A 407 43.86 -2.88 -8.43
N ASP A 408 43.16 -2.27 -9.39
CA ASP A 408 43.37 -0.87 -9.74
C ASP A 408 42.74 0.03 -8.66
N ARG A 409 43.57 0.79 -7.96
CA ARG A 409 43.18 1.71 -6.88
C ARG A 409 43.14 3.18 -7.30
N SER A 410 43.37 3.48 -8.58
CA SER A 410 43.43 4.86 -9.08
C SER A 410 42.19 5.69 -8.73
N LEU A 411 41.02 5.07 -8.80
CA LEU A 411 39.72 5.69 -8.53
C LEU A 411 39.50 5.94 -7.02
N GLU A 412 39.92 5.02 -6.16
CA GLU A 412 39.86 5.18 -4.70
C GLU A 412 40.83 6.28 -4.23
N GLU A 413 42.03 6.34 -4.82
CA GLU A 413 42.99 7.41 -4.57
C GLU A 413 42.47 8.78 -5.03
N GLU A 414 41.74 8.84 -6.15
CA GLU A 414 41.10 10.06 -6.62
C GLU A 414 39.99 10.52 -5.66
N TYR A 415 39.11 9.62 -5.22
CA TYR A 415 38.07 9.94 -4.23
C TYR A 415 38.67 10.39 -2.90
N ALA A 416 39.69 9.71 -2.38
CA ALA A 416 40.38 10.12 -1.15
C ALA A 416 41.03 11.50 -1.30
N ARG A 417 41.57 11.82 -2.48
CA ARG A 417 42.12 13.15 -2.79
C ARG A 417 41.02 14.21 -2.86
N LEU A 418 39.87 13.91 -3.46
CA LEU A 418 38.72 14.82 -3.52
C LEU A 418 38.12 15.07 -2.14
N GLU A 419 37.96 14.02 -1.32
CA GLU A 419 37.43 14.12 0.04
C GLU A 419 38.38 14.91 0.96
N SER A 420 39.69 14.62 0.91
CA SER A 420 40.67 15.41 1.65
C SER A 420 40.74 16.86 1.16
N ALA A 421 40.63 17.13 -0.14
CA ALA A 421 40.54 18.48 -0.68
C ALA A 421 39.27 19.22 -0.22
N ALA A 422 38.12 18.54 -0.18
CA ALA A 422 36.85 19.09 0.31
C ALA A 422 36.94 19.43 1.81
N TYR A 423 37.50 18.54 2.62
CA TYR A 423 37.74 18.78 4.04
C TYR A 423 38.67 19.98 4.27
N GLN A 424 39.74 20.12 3.47
CA GLN A 424 40.63 21.27 3.56
C GLN A 424 39.96 22.57 3.06
N ALA A 425 39.09 22.51 2.05
CA ALA A 425 38.30 23.65 1.58
C ALA A 425 37.31 24.13 2.65
N GLU A 426 36.71 23.21 3.41
CA GLU A 426 35.81 23.55 4.51
C GLU A 426 36.58 24.20 5.68
N ARG A 427 37.74 23.62 6.07
CA ARG A 427 38.61 24.22 7.09
C ARG A 427 39.10 25.62 6.72
N THR A 428 39.51 25.82 5.47
CA THR A 428 39.96 27.14 4.98
C THR A 428 38.80 28.15 4.97
N ARG A 429 37.59 27.76 4.58
CA ARG A 429 36.38 28.61 4.71
C ARG A 429 36.11 28.99 6.16
N MET A 430 36.22 28.05 7.10
CA MET A 430 36.05 28.34 8.54
C MET A 430 37.10 29.36 9.05
N TYR A 431 38.37 29.21 8.66
CA TYR A 431 39.41 30.21 8.98
C TYR A 431 39.15 31.57 8.32
N LEU A 432 38.61 31.59 7.11
CA LEU A 432 38.29 32.82 6.39
C LEU A 432 37.11 33.56 7.04
N TYR A 433 36.05 32.86 7.45
CA TYR A 433 34.91 33.46 8.17
C TYR A 433 35.30 33.95 9.57
N SER A 434 36.07 33.17 10.33
CA SER A 434 36.59 33.60 11.63
C SER A 434 37.52 34.83 11.51
N GLY A 435 38.39 34.86 10.49
CA GLY A 435 39.20 36.03 10.17
C GLY A 435 38.35 37.27 9.80
N LEU A 436 37.28 37.08 9.02
CA LEU A 436 36.35 38.15 8.64
C LEU A 436 35.61 38.72 9.87
N ILE A 437 35.18 37.86 10.79
CA ILE A 437 34.55 38.28 12.06
C ILE A 437 35.52 39.12 12.90
N ILE A 438 36.78 38.67 13.03
CA ILE A 438 37.82 39.42 13.76
C ILE A 438 38.09 40.77 13.08
N PHE A 439 38.13 40.81 11.75
CA PHE A 439 38.32 42.05 11.01
C PHE A 439 37.18 43.06 11.22
N VAL A 440 35.92 42.59 11.18
CA VAL A 440 34.74 43.44 11.45
C VAL A 440 34.75 43.97 12.89
N LEU A 441 35.13 43.15 13.86
CA LEU A 441 35.28 43.59 15.25
C LEU A 441 36.36 44.67 15.39
N LEU A 442 37.52 44.49 14.73
CA LEU A 442 38.60 45.47 14.76
C LEU A 442 38.19 46.81 14.12
N THR A 443 37.49 46.79 12.98
CA THR A 443 37.04 48.03 12.33
C THR A 443 35.99 48.76 13.16
N LEU A 444 35.11 48.04 13.85
CA LEU A 444 34.10 48.62 14.76
C LEU A 444 34.77 49.26 16.00
N VAL A 445 35.80 48.62 16.55
CA VAL A 445 36.61 49.20 17.64
C VAL A 445 37.35 50.46 17.18
N ILE A 446 37.95 50.45 15.99
CA ILE A 446 38.64 51.64 15.44
C ILE A 446 37.65 52.78 15.16
N LEU A 447 36.46 52.46 14.62
CA LEU A 447 35.40 53.43 14.33
C LEU A 447 34.94 54.11 15.62
N THR A 448 34.64 53.35 16.68
CA THR A 448 34.21 53.89 17.99
C THR A 448 35.27 54.76 18.65
N ILE A 449 36.56 54.42 18.51
CA ILE A 449 37.68 55.26 18.99
C ILE A 449 37.78 56.56 18.19
N SER A 450 37.59 56.52 16.87
CA SER A 450 37.66 57.72 16.02
C SER A 450 36.51 58.71 16.28
N LEU A 451 35.29 58.20 16.48
CA LEU A 451 34.13 59.02 16.83
C LEU A 451 34.29 59.68 18.20
N LYS A 452 34.86 58.98 19.19
CA LYS A 452 35.16 59.58 20.50
C LYS A 452 36.23 60.66 20.44
N ARG A 453 37.21 60.55 19.52
CA ARG A 453 38.24 61.59 19.31
C ARG A 453 37.68 62.83 18.60
N SER A 454 36.61 62.72 17.82
CA SER A 454 36.01 63.87 17.12
C SER A 454 35.09 64.72 18.00
N VAL A 455 34.57 64.18 19.12
CA VAL A 455 33.65 64.89 20.01
C VAL A 455 34.37 65.76 21.06
N GLN A 456 35.68 65.61 21.24
CA GLN A 456 36.45 66.38 22.24
C GLN A 456 37.06 67.70 21.71
N THR A 457 36.87 68.07 20.44
CA THR A 457 37.51 69.28 19.85
C THR A 457 36.54 70.46 19.66
N ALA A 458 35.32 70.41 20.20
CA ALA A 458 34.31 71.46 19.99
C ALA A 458 33.58 71.85 21.28
N SER A 459 34.24 72.57 22.19
CA SER A 459 33.64 73.62 23.04
C SER A 459 34.65 74.13 24.06
N GLU A 460 35.19 75.32 23.80
CA GLU A 460 35.74 76.17 24.85
C GLU A 460 35.48 77.63 24.45
N GLU A 461 34.37 78.20 24.94
CA GLU A 461 34.26 79.64 25.18
C GLU A 461 33.21 79.87 26.28
N ILE A 462 33.68 80.47 27.38
CA ILE A 462 32.91 80.82 28.59
C ILE A 462 32.86 82.36 28.65
N ILE A 463 31.73 82.96 29.04
CA ILE A 463 31.58 83.95 30.14
C ILE A 463 30.16 84.57 30.14
N PRO A 464 29.60 84.91 31.33
CA PRO A 464 28.26 84.51 31.74
C PRO A 464 27.32 85.67 32.12
N GLY A 465 26.07 85.36 32.48
CA GLY A 465 25.17 86.30 33.14
C GLY A 465 23.90 85.70 33.76
N LYS A 466 23.87 85.71 35.11
CA LYS A 466 22.72 86.00 36.01
C LYS A 466 21.47 85.10 35.91
N ALA A 467 21.29 84.10 36.79
CA ALA A 467 20.85 84.12 38.19
C ALA A 467 19.33 84.32 38.41
N VAL A 468 18.73 83.37 39.15
CA VAL A 468 17.65 83.42 40.17
C VAL A 468 16.71 82.21 39.96
N ASP A 469 16.79 81.13 40.73
CA ASP A 469 16.34 80.87 42.14
C ASP A 469 14.94 80.22 42.18
N PHE A 470 14.87 78.94 42.61
CA PHE A 470 14.23 78.44 43.86
C PHE A 470 12.71 78.14 43.72
N ILE A 471 12.07 77.12 44.30
CA ILE A 471 12.43 75.94 45.11
C ILE A 471 11.14 75.08 45.30
N ILE A 472 11.31 73.75 45.48
CA ILE A 472 10.50 72.74 46.23
C ILE A 472 9.02 72.43 45.85
N GLY A 473 8.72 71.11 45.81
CA GLY A 473 7.40 70.47 45.93
C GLY A 473 7.19 69.40 44.85
N ASP A 474 7.61 68.15 45.08
CA ASP A 474 6.82 66.99 45.56
C ASP A 474 6.05 66.25 44.44
N GLU A 475 6.29 64.92 44.45
CA GLU A 475 5.45 63.81 43.99
C GLU A 475 5.02 63.61 42.53
N GLU A 476 4.96 62.31 42.20
CA GLU A 476 4.16 61.62 41.19
C GLU A 476 4.67 61.36 39.75
N GLU A 477 4.63 60.06 39.46
CA GLU A 477 4.21 59.39 38.22
C GLU A 477 5.07 59.47 36.94
N MET A 478 5.76 58.35 36.72
CA MET A 478 5.67 57.50 35.54
C MET A 478 4.76 58.01 34.39
N SER A 479 5.38 58.38 33.27
CA SER A 479 4.74 58.42 31.96
C SER A 479 5.67 57.78 30.94
N SER A 480 5.19 56.65 30.44
CA SER A 480 5.71 55.77 29.41
C SER A 480 5.86 56.45 28.05
N ILE A 481 6.95 56.14 27.35
CA ILE A 481 6.88 55.89 25.91
C ILE A 481 7.18 54.40 25.74
N THR A 482 6.11 53.62 25.83
CA THR A 482 6.04 52.24 25.36
C THR A 482 5.97 52.27 23.84
N GLU A 483 7.03 51.81 23.18
CA GLU A 483 6.92 51.26 21.84
C GLU A 483 6.27 49.86 22.03
N GLU A 484 5.01 49.73 21.60
CA GLU A 484 4.25 48.47 21.69
C GLU A 484 4.95 47.39 20.87
N LEU A 485 5.71 46.55 21.56
CA LEU A 485 6.12 45.24 21.08
C LEU A 485 4.88 44.36 20.93
N THR A 486 4.74 43.72 19.78
CA THR A 486 3.63 42.79 19.52
C THR A 486 3.74 41.55 20.43
N GLU A 487 2.59 40.96 20.78
CA GLU A 487 2.49 39.85 21.75
C GLU A 487 3.34 38.62 21.34
N GLU A 488 3.54 38.41 20.03
CA GLU A 488 4.41 37.36 19.49
C GLU A 488 5.91 37.64 19.72
N GLU A 489 6.35 38.90 19.70
CA GLU A 489 7.74 39.27 19.91
C GLU A 489 8.14 39.13 21.38
N ARG A 490 7.23 39.46 22.31
CA ARG A 490 7.44 39.19 23.75
C ARG A 490 7.54 37.70 24.05
N GLN A 491 6.68 36.88 23.44
CA GLN A 491 6.72 35.43 23.62
C GLN A 491 8.01 34.82 23.05
N ARG A 492 8.50 35.30 21.89
CA ARG A 492 9.78 34.86 21.33
C ARG A 492 10.99 35.25 22.19
N ILE A 493 10.99 36.45 22.74
CA ILE A 493 12.08 36.90 23.63
C ILE A 493 12.07 36.10 24.93
N GLN A 494 10.89 35.88 25.53
CA GLN A 494 10.77 35.07 26.75
C GLN A 494 11.11 33.59 26.51
N LEU A 495 10.70 33.01 25.38
CA LEU A 495 11.04 31.64 25.02
C LEU A 495 12.54 31.49 24.77
N ARG A 496 13.15 32.46 24.11
CA ARG A 496 14.59 32.47 23.84
C ARG A 496 15.42 32.60 25.12
N ASP A 497 15.00 33.46 26.04
CA ASP A 497 15.65 33.59 27.35
C ASP A 497 15.42 32.36 28.24
N ALA A 498 14.24 31.73 28.18
CA ALA A 498 13.96 30.48 28.88
C ALA A 498 14.79 29.31 28.35
N ILE A 499 14.96 29.21 27.02
CA ILE A 499 15.83 28.21 26.38
C ILE A 499 17.30 28.47 26.72
N ALA A 500 17.76 29.73 26.64
CA ALA A 500 19.14 30.08 26.97
C ALA A 500 19.47 29.77 28.44
N LYS A 501 18.51 30.00 29.35
CA LYS A 501 18.65 29.68 30.78
C LYS A 501 18.63 28.17 31.03
N ALA A 502 17.74 27.42 30.38
CA ALA A 502 17.68 25.96 30.47
C ALA A 502 18.95 25.28 29.93
N VAL A 503 19.54 25.80 28.85
CA VAL A 503 20.82 25.32 28.30
C VAL A 503 21.98 25.58 29.27
N SER A 504 21.95 26.67 30.01
CA SER A 504 23.00 27.02 30.98
C SER A 504 22.92 26.25 32.30
N GLU A 505 21.70 25.93 32.76
CA GLU A 505 21.48 25.29 34.06
C GLU A 505 21.48 23.76 33.96
N GLN A 506 21.05 23.18 32.82
CA GLN A 506 20.90 21.72 32.66
C GLN A 506 21.32 21.22 31.26
N PRO A 507 22.61 21.33 30.88
CA PRO A 507 23.09 20.97 29.54
C PRO A 507 22.92 19.47 29.21
N ALA A 508 22.88 18.60 30.23
CA ALA A 508 22.73 17.16 30.04
C ALA A 508 21.32 16.74 29.58
N GLU A 509 20.25 17.38 30.08
CA GLU A 509 18.87 17.07 29.69
C GLU A 509 18.54 17.57 28.27
N VAL A 510 19.06 18.76 27.90
CA VAL A 510 18.89 19.32 26.54
C VAL A 510 19.59 18.47 25.49
N ALA A 511 20.78 17.93 25.80
CA ALA A 511 21.47 16.99 24.92
C ALA A 511 20.69 15.68 24.73
N GLN A 512 19.93 15.24 25.75
CA GLN A 512 19.13 14.03 25.69
C GLN A 512 17.86 14.22 24.86
N LEU A 513 17.22 15.40 24.94
CA LEU A 513 16.10 15.80 24.08
C LEU A 513 16.50 15.98 22.61
N LEU A 514 17.66 16.61 22.34
CA LEU A 514 18.21 16.70 20.99
C LEU A 514 18.57 15.32 20.43
N LYS A 515 19.09 14.43 21.27
CA LYS A 515 19.38 13.04 20.88
C LYS A 515 18.10 12.26 20.57
N SER A 516 16.98 12.48 21.27
CA SER A 516 15.71 11.83 20.93
C SER A 516 15.11 12.37 19.63
N TRP A 517 15.24 13.67 19.36
CA TRP A 517 14.77 14.27 18.10
C TRP A 517 15.60 13.84 16.90
N LEU A 518 16.91 13.67 17.07
CA LEU A 518 17.81 13.22 16.00
C LEU A 518 17.75 11.70 15.76
N LEU A 519 17.00 10.97 16.58
CA LEU A 519 16.70 9.54 16.42
C LEU A 519 15.29 9.30 15.84
N ASP A 520 14.46 10.34 15.71
CA ASP A 520 13.08 10.29 15.18
C ASP A 520 12.97 10.81 13.72
N GLU A 521 14.11 11.05 13.06
CA GLU A 521 14.30 11.16 11.60
C GLU A 521 15.19 10.00 11.13
#